data_AF-A0A7C2S509-F1
#
_entry.id   AF-A0A7C2S509-F1
#
_cell.length_a   1.000
_cell.length_b   1.000
_cell.length_c   1.000
_cell.angle_alpha   90.00
_cell.angle_beta   90.00
_cell.angle_gamma   90.00
#
_symmetry.space_group_name_H-M   'P 1'
#
loop_
_entity.id
_entity.type
_entity.pdbx_description
1 polymer ?
#
loop_
_entity_poly.entity_id
_entity_poly.type
_entity_poly.pdbx_seq_one_letter_code
_entity_poly.pdbx_strand_id
1 'polypeptide(L)' 'MSEIGMVLARLRKDAGYSQERLAEALDVNRSYVSMVETGASKPSWR' A
#
# COMPACT_ATOMS: atom_id res chain seq x y z
N MET A 1 -7.06 -6.81 -10.28
CA MET A 1 -6.79 -5.88 -9.15
C MET A 1 -7.27 -6.55 -7.88
N SER A 2 -6.48 -6.52 -6.80
CA SER A 2 -6.87 -7.07 -5.50
C SER A 2 -7.88 -6.15 -4.81
N GLU A 3 -8.97 -6.69 -4.27
CA GLU A 3 -9.95 -5.92 -3.48
C GLU A 3 -9.28 -5.20 -2.31
N ILE A 4 -8.40 -5.91 -1.59
CA ILE A 4 -7.61 -5.35 -0.48
C ILE A 4 -6.66 -4.24 -0.97
N GLY A 5 -6.01 -4.43 -2.11
CA GLY A 5 -5.09 -3.43 -2.68
C GLY A 5 -5.81 -2.13 -3.03
N MET A 6 -7.02 -2.22 -3.57
CA MET A 6 -7.86 -1.06 -3.87
C MET A 6 -8.32 -0.32 -2.60
N VAL A 7 -8.73 -1.07 -1.56
CA VAL A 7 -9.12 -0.49 -0.28
C VAL A 7 -7.94 0.23 0.38
N LEU A 8 -6.76 -0.39 0.39
CA LEU A 8 -5.54 0.23 0.92
C LEU A 8 -5.22 1.53 0.18
N ALA A 9 -5.24 1.51 -1.15
CA ALA A 9 -4.96 2.69 -1.97
C ALA A 9 -5.96 3.83 -1.71
N ARG A 10 -7.24 3.51 -1.47
CA ARG A 10 -8.26 4.51 -1.12
C ARG A 10 -8.00 5.11 0.26
N LEU A 11 -7.86 4.28 1.30
CA LEU A 11 -7.62 4.75 2.67
C LEU A 11 -6.34 5.59 2.77
N ARG A 12 -5.26 5.19 2.07
CA ARG A 12 -4.02 5.96 2.01
C ARG A 12 -4.25 7.36 1.44
N LYS A 13 -4.98 7.47 0.33
CA LYS A 13 -5.30 8.75 -0.31
C LYS A 13 -6.21 9.61 0.56
N ASP A 14 -7.23 9.02 1.17
CA ASP A 14 -8.16 9.72 2.06
C ASP A 14 -7.44 10.28 3.30
N ALA A 15 -6.39 9.60 3.77
CA ALA A 15 -5.52 10.08 4.84
C ALA A 15 -4.48 11.12 4.39
N GLY A 16 -4.39 11.44 3.09
CA GLY A 16 -3.42 12.38 2.53
C GLY A 16 -1.98 11.83 2.39
N TYR A 17 -1.79 10.52 2.40
CA TYR A 17 -0.47 9.89 2.33
C TYR A 17 -0.07 9.61 0.87
N SER A 18 1.19 9.89 0.50
CA SER A 18 1.80 9.29 -0.69
C SER A 18 2.20 7.83 -0.42
N GLN A 19 2.55 7.08 -1.47
CA GLN A 19 3.06 5.72 -1.28
C GLN A 19 4.38 5.74 -0.49
N GLU A 20 5.26 6.72 -0.73
CA GLU A 20 6.50 6.94 0.03
C GLU A 20 6.20 7.16 1.51
N ARG A 21 5.26 8.07 1.82
CA ARG A 21 4.92 8.42 3.21
C ARG A 21 4.33 7.24 3.97
N LEU A 22 3.55 6.39 3.28
CA LEU A 22 3.05 5.14 3.87
C LEU A 22 4.16 4.11 4.05
N ALA A 23 5.06 3.99 3.08
CA ALA A 23 6.17 3.06 3.12
C ALA A 23 7.14 3.38 4.26
N GLU A 24 7.46 4.66 4.45
CA GLU A 24 8.25 5.15 5.59
C GLU A 24 7.56 4.83 6.93
N ALA A 25 6.26 5.07 7.03
CA ALA A 25 5.51 4.79 8.27
C ALA A 25 5.43 3.29 8.62
N LEU A 26 5.52 2.42 7.63
CA LEU A 26 5.47 0.96 7.79
C LEU A 26 6.87 0.31 7.77
N ASP A 27 7.94 1.10 7.64
CA ASP A 27 9.32 0.63 7.45
C ASP A 27 9.46 -0.43 6.33
N VAL A 28 8.85 -0.13 5.17
CA VAL A 28 8.94 -0.97 3.98
C VAL A 28 9.40 -0.19 2.76
N ASN A 29 9.81 -0.89 1.71
CA ASN A 29 10.12 -0.24 0.46
C ASN A 29 8.84 0.30 -0.22
N ARG A 30 8.88 1.52 -0.76
CA ARG A 30 7.77 2.10 -1.54
C ARG A 30 7.26 1.19 -2.66
N SER A 31 8.14 0.49 -3.35
CA SER A 31 7.75 -0.46 -4.41
C SER A 31 6.91 -1.60 -3.87
N TYR A 32 7.10 -2.02 -2.62
CA TYR A 32 6.25 -3.02 -1.96
C TYR A 32 4.82 -2.50 -1.77
N VAL A 33 4.64 -1.25 -1.34
CA VAL A 33 3.31 -0.61 -1.26
C VAL A 33 2.62 -0.62 -2.62
N SER A 34 3.35 -0.25 -3.69
CA SER A 34 2.81 -0.30 -5.06
C SER A 34 2.39 -1.72 -5.48
N MET A 35 3.21 -2.73 -5.18
CA MET A 35 2.88 -4.12 -5.49
C MET A 35 1.63 -4.60 -4.74
N VAL A 36 1.45 -4.18 -3.48
CA VAL A 36 0.24 -4.51 -2.70
C VAL A 36 -0.99 -3.80 -3.28
N GLU A 37 -0.91 -2.51 -3.56
CA GLU A 37 -2.03 -1.73 -4.11
C GLU A 37 -2.50 -2.22 -5.48
N THR A 38 -1.56 -2.68 -6.32
CA THR A 38 -1.87 -3.24 -7.66
C THR A 38 -2.27 -4.72 -7.62
N GLY A 39 -2.02 -5.40 -6.51
CA GLY A 39 -2.27 -6.84 -6.34
C GLY A 39 -1.17 -7.73 -6.92
N ALA A 40 0.00 -7.18 -7.25
CA ALA A 40 1.18 -7.93 -7.67
C ALA A 40 1.86 -8.67 -6.51
N SER A 41 1.62 -8.23 -5.26
CA SER A 41 2.05 -8.93 -4.05
C SER A 41 0.89 -9.04 -3.07
N LYS A 42 0.80 -10.18 -2.37
CA LYS A 42 -0.07 -10.30 -1.21
C LYS A 42 0.69 -9.75 0.00
N PRO A 43 0.08 -8.87 0.81
CA PRO A 43 0.73 -8.41 2.03
C PRO A 43 1.10 -9.60 2.91
N SER A 44 2.37 -9.67 3.33
CA SER A 44 2.89 -10.73 4.20
C SER A 44 2.76 -10.41 5.69
N TRP A 45 2.46 -9.16 6.05
CA TRP A 45 2.14 -8.77 7.41
C TRP A 45 0.81 -9.43 7.81
N ARG A 46 0.84 -10.26 8.86
CA ARG A 46 -0.33 -10.83 9.54
C ARG A 46 -0.50 -10.13 10.88
#